data_AF-A0AAW4SPN7-F1
#
_entry.id   AF-A0AAW4SPN7-F1
#
_cell.length_a   1.000
_cell.length_b   1.000
_cell.length_c   1.000
_cell.angle_alpha   90.00
_cell.angle_beta   90.00
_cell.angle_gamma   90.00
#
_symmetry.space_group_name_H-M   'P 1'
#
loop_
_entity.id
_entity.type
_entity.pdbx_description
1 polymer ?
#
loop_
_entity_poly.entity_id
_entity_poly.type
_entity_poly.pdbx_seq_one_letter_code
_entity_poly.pdbx_strand_id
1 'polypeptide(L)'
;MRIDRFLLFVLLLASSYGCSEEQPYEVEKESVSIWEGDTRHVIIETDLTEHNYKLESENQEIATATLDVMGVCIATYKSGSTMIRLIDTDNNKIVCEIYVYVIYFNSSEIINWGIPLEGHPGSPGIIIKAIDLRIPPEIEIELREKEKPFIGATYTFNQETKKFTMKTDSGIFKEGTYEWNITSLTLMYDDKTEKFGFKFATGMSHGYILQSDKTSEYQQRYPDAGITEVKVNYVWKDNEIIQLGGLTF
;
A
#
# COMPACT_ATOMS: atom_id res chain seq x y z
N MET A 1 53.65 -69.69 25.06
CA MET A 1 52.20 -69.61 24.76
C MET A 1 51.59 -68.61 25.75
N ARG A 2 50.78 -67.66 25.28
CA ARG A 2 50.35 -66.41 25.99
C ARG A 2 51.52 -65.40 26.23
N ILE A 3 51.42 -64.06 26.05
CA ILE A 3 50.33 -63.04 26.13
C ILE A 3 50.08 -62.66 27.62
N ASP A 4 50.13 -61.42 28.12
CA ASP A 4 50.16 -60.01 27.59
C ASP A 4 50.79 -59.07 28.70
N ARG A 5 50.95 -57.72 28.71
CA ARG A 5 50.72 -56.52 27.85
C ARG A 5 51.56 -55.32 28.44
N PHE A 6 51.39 -54.08 27.93
CA PHE A 6 51.71 -52.74 28.52
C PHE A 6 53.18 -52.25 28.46
N LEU A 7 53.52 -50.97 28.17
CA LEU A 7 52.79 -49.81 27.57
C LEU A 7 53.81 -48.70 27.11
N LEU A 8 53.29 -47.63 26.46
CA LEU A 8 53.87 -46.29 26.15
C LEU A 8 54.63 -46.18 24.80
N PHE A 9 54.10 -45.45 23.80
CA PHE A 9 54.09 -43.96 23.58
C PHE A 9 55.47 -43.46 23.06
N VAL A 10 55.63 -42.54 22.08
CA VAL A 10 55.03 -41.19 21.90
C VAL A 10 55.04 -40.74 20.41
N LEU A 11 54.07 -39.89 20.00
CA LEU A 11 53.97 -38.99 18.82
C LEU A 11 54.33 -39.47 17.39
N LEU A 12 53.34 -39.31 16.50
CA LEU A 12 53.54 -38.94 15.09
C LEU A 12 52.71 -37.66 14.84
N LEU A 13 53.36 -36.59 14.35
CA LEU A 13 52.71 -35.30 14.09
C LEU A 13 51.96 -35.32 12.76
N ALA A 14 50.68 -35.66 12.80
CA ALA A 14 49.75 -35.31 11.74
C ALA A 14 49.29 -33.86 11.93
N SER A 15 49.94 -32.92 11.24
CA SER A 15 49.43 -31.54 11.14
C SER A 15 48.15 -31.56 10.30
N SER A 16 47.00 -31.69 10.94
CA SER A 16 45.71 -31.46 10.30
C SER A 16 45.69 -30.03 9.77
N TYR A 17 45.75 -29.88 8.45
CA TYR A 17 45.28 -28.65 7.82
C TYR A 17 43.84 -28.46 8.26
N GLY A 18 43.60 -27.46 9.09
CA GLY A 18 42.26 -26.94 9.34
C GLY A 18 41.79 -26.29 8.06
N CYS A 19 41.25 -27.11 7.15
CA CYS A 19 40.45 -26.63 6.05
C CYS A 19 39.22 -26.00 6.71
N SER A 20 39.21 -24.68 6.82
CA SER A 20 38.04 -23.96 7.29
C SER A 20 36.93 -24.27 6.28
N GLU A 21 35.90 -24.99 6.73
CA GLU A 21 34.69 -25.15 5.95
C GLU A 21 34.06 -23.75 5.87
N GLU A 22 34.31 -23.04 4.76
CA GLU A 22 33.59 -21.81 4.45
C GLU A 22 32.10 -22.14 4.50
N GLN A 23 31.36 -21.44 5.37
CA GLN A 23 29.92 -21.66 5.46
C GLN A 23 29.30 -21.42 4.07
N PRO A 24 28.34 -22.25 3.64
CA PRO A 24 27.75 -22.11 2.32
C PRO A 24 27.17 -20.70 2.19
N TYR A 25 27.68 -19.95 1.20
CA TYR A 25 27.21 -18.62 0.86
C TYR A 25 25.78 -18.71 0.35
N GLU A 26 24.85 -18.47 1.26
CA GLU A 26 23.42 -18.34 1.01
C GLU A 26 23.09 -16.85 0.88
N VAL A 27 22.31 -16.52 -0.14
CA VAL A 27 21.92 -15.13 -0.45
C VAL A 27 20.64 -14.81 0.31
N GLU A 28 20.63 -13.72 1.06
CA GLU A 28 19.46 -13.23 1.79
C GLU A 28 18.31 -12.96 0.81
N LYS A 29 17.07 -13.32 1.18
CA LYS A 29 15.91 -13.24 0.26
C LYS A 29 14.69 -12.67 0.93
N GLU A 30 14.35 -11.46 0.52
CA GLU A 30 13.23 -10.71 1.04
C GLU A 30 12.12 -10.53 0.00
N SER A 31 10.90 -10.28 0.48
CA SER A 31 9.77 -10.00 -0.42
C SER A 31 8.84 -8.95 0.18
N VAL A 32 8.48 -7.95 -0.64
CA VAL A 32 7.73 -6.78 -0.16
C VAL A 32 6.63 -6.37 -1.13
N SER A 33 5.46 -6.10 -0.57
CA SER A 33 4.33 -5.47 -1.24
C SER A 33 4.27 -3.99 -0.90
N ILE A 34 4.15 -3.14 -1.92
CA ILE A 34 4.16 -1.67 -1.84
C ILE A 34 3.12 -1.14 -2.84
N TRP A 35 2.41 -0.06 -2.52
CA TRP A 35 1.49 0.59 -3.47
C TRP A 35 2.23 1.37 -4.55
N GLU A 36 1.60 1.60 -5.70
CA GLU A 36 2.14 2.44 -6.79
C GLU A 36 2.25 3.92 -6.34
N GLY A 37 3.44 4.50 -6.45
CA GLY A 37 3.73 5.88 -6.03
C GLY A 37 4.02 6.04 -4.53
N ASP A 38 4.28 4.93 -3.83
CA ASP A 38 4.62 4.90 -2.40
C ASP A 38 6.13 4.68 -2.19
N THR A 39 6.60 4.77 -0.94
CA THR A 39 8.00 4.54 -0.58
C THR A 39 8.11 3.83 0.76
N ARG A 40 8.89 2.75 0.83
CA ARG A 40 8.97 1.86 1.99
C ARG A 40 10.40 1.42 2.28
N HIS A 41 10.81 1.53 3.53
CA HIS A 41 12.00 0.86 4.05
C HIS A 41 11.78 -0.64 4.20
N VAL A 42 12.73 -1.43 3.71
CA VAL A 42 12.83 -2.87 3.90
C VAL A 42 13.96 -3.12 4.90
N ILE A 43 13.65 -3.91 5.93
CA ILE A 43 14.64 -4.41 6.89
C ILE A 43 15.34 -5.58 6.22
N ILE A 44 16.67 -5.63 6.35
CA ILE A 44 17.54 -6.71 5.86
C ILE A 44 18.45 -7.17 6.99
N GLU A 45 18.94 -8.40 6.93
CA GLU A 45 19.89 -8.96 7.92
C GLU A 45 21.34 -8.53 7.67
N THR A 46 21.69 -8.22 6.42
CA THR A 46 23.03 -7.76 6.01
C THR A 46 23.46 -6.47 6.73
N ASP A 47 24.61 -6.50 7.43
CA ASP A 47 25.21 -5.29 8.04
C ASP A 47 25.84 -4.38 6.96
N LEU A 48 25.17 -3.27 6.69
CA LEU A 48 25.57 -2.26 5.71
C LEU A 48 26.82 -1.45 6.08
N THR A 49 27.48 -1.73 7.21
CA THR A 49 28.68 -1.01 7.68
C THR A 49 30.00 -1.73 7.40
N GLU A 50 29.98 -3.02 7.03
CA GLU A 50 31.21 -3.80 6.80
C GLU A 50 31.91 -3.52 5.45
N HIS A 51 31.13 -3.31 4.38
CA HIS A 51 31.62 -3.22 2.99
C HIS A 51 30.97 -2.07 2.20
N ASN A 52 31.47 -1.79 0.99
CA ASN A 52 30.86 -0.88 0.04
C ASN A 52 29.73 -1.59 -0.75
N TYR A 53 28.49 -1.14 -0.56
CA TYR A 53 27.31 -1.74 -1.21
C TYR A 53 26.71 -0.89 -2.33
N LYS A 54 26.17 -1.56 -3.34
CA LYS A 54 25.40 -0.99 -4.45
C LYS A 54 24.03 -1.67 -4.56
N LEU A 55 22.99 -0.91 -4.89
CA LEU A 55 21.68 -1.45 -5.28
C LEU A 55 21.51 -1.46 -6.81
N GLU A 56 20.96 -2.54 -7.35
CA GLU A 56 20.54 -2.65 -8.75
C GLU A 56 19.11 -3.18 -8.86
N SER A 57 18.22 -2.43 -9.53
CA SER A 57 16.86 -2.88 -9.87
C SER A 57 16.82 -3.43 -11.29
N GLU A 58 16.23 -4.62 -11.48
CA GLU A 58 16.04 -5.23 -12.80
C GLU A 58 15.09 -4.42 -13.70
N ASN A 59 14.14 -3.68 -13.14
CA ASN A 59 13.26 -2.80 -13.89
C ASN A 59 12.95 -1.50 -13.12
N GLN A 60 13.72 -0.46 -13.46
CA GLN A 60 13.59 0.88 -12.88
C GLN A 60 12.30 1.61 -13.27
N GLU A 61 11.53 1.13 -14.26
CA GLU A 61 10.17 1.65 -14.50
C GLU A 61 9.19 1.23 -13.39
N ILE A 62 9.45 0.12 -12.69
CA ILE A 62 8.57 -0.46 -11.66
C ILE A 62 8.96 0.06 -10.28
N ALA A 63 10.23 -0.10 -9.90
CA ALA A 63 10.77 0.39 -8.64
C ALA A 63 12.28 0.66 -8.70
N THR A 64 12.75 1.57 -7.86
CA THR A 64 14.17 1.75 -7.56
C THR A 64 14.40 1.71 -6.06
N ALA A 65 15.64 1.50 -5.63
CA ALA A 65 16.01 1.53 -4.23
C ALA A 65 17.26 2.38 -3.99
N THR A 66 17.37 2.89 -2.76
CA THR A 66 18.50 3.66 -2.24
C THR A 66 18.90 3.10 -0.87
N LEU A 67 20.14 3.36 -0.45
CA LEU A 67 20.58 3.09 0.91
C LEU A 67 20.51 4.40 1.72
N ASP A 68 19.90 4.34 2.89
CA ASP A 68 19.92 5.42 3.88
C ASP A 68 20.18 4.88 5.30
N VAL A 69 20.10 5.74 6.31
CA VAL A 69 20.39 5.39 7.72
C VAL A 69 19.42 4.38 8.35
N MET A 70 18.35 3.99 7.64
CA MET A 70 17.38 2.97 8.05
C MET A 70 17.45 1.69 7.19
N GLY A 71 18.42 1.59 6.25
CA GLY A 71 18.62 0.41 5.41
C GLY A 71 18.22 0.65 3.96
N VAL A 72 17.49 -0.30 3.36
CA VAL A 72 17.09 -0.24 1.95
C VAL A 72 15.74 0.49 1.82
N CYS A 73 15.76 1.68 1.23
CA CYS A 73 14.59 2.50 0.97
C CYS A 73 14.13 2.30 -0.49
N ILE A 74 12.95 1.70 -0.70
CA ILE A 74 12.40 1.36 -2.02
C ILE A 74 11.28 2.33 -2.40
N ALA A 75 11.40 2.96 -3.58
CA ALA A 75 10.38 3.83 -4.17
C ALA A 75 9.78 3.17 -5.42
N THR A 76 8.45 3.27 -5.58
CA THR A 76 7.70 2.60 -6.66
C THR A 76 7.07 3.60 -7.63
N TYR A 77 6.90 3.18 -8.90
CA TYR A 77 6.40 4.06 -9.97
C TYR A 77 5.33 3.43 -10.85
N LYS A 78 5.30 2.10 -10.99
CA LYS A 78 4.42 1.39 -11.94
C LYS A 78 4.11 -0.01 -11.43
N SER A 79 2.84 -0.37 -11.48
CA SER A 79 2.33 -1.66 -11.06
C SER A 79 2.98 -2.83 -11.81
N GLY A 80 3.31 -3.90 -11.09
CA GLY A 80 3.99 -5.07 -11.62
C GLY A 80 4.90 -5.71 -10.57
N SER A 81 5.93 -6.43 -11.01
CA SER A 81 6.98 -6.93 -10.13
C SER A 81 8.38 -6.71 -10.70
N THR A 82 9.34 -6.54 -9.82
CA THR A 82 10.77 -6.47 -10.16
C THR A 82 11.60 -7.00 -8.98
N MET A 83 12.86 -7.32 -9.23
CA MET A 83 13.81 -7.70 -8.19
C MET A 83 14.88 -6.63 -8.05
N ILE A 84 15.25 -6.34 -6.80
CA ILE A 84 16.30 -5.40 -6.44
C ILE A 84 17.39 -6.20 -5.73
N ARG A 85 18.63 -6.10 -6.22
CA ARG A 85 19.79 -6.76 -5.65
C ARG A 85 20.65 -5.79 -4.87
N LEU A 86 21.02 -6.18 -3.66
CA LEU A 86 22.10 -5.57 -2.90
C LEU A 86 23.40 -6.31 -3.24
N ILE A 87 24.37 -5.57 -3.76
CA ILE A 87 25.65 -6.09 -4.26
C ILE A 87 26.77 -5.51 -3.39
N ASP A 88 27.50 -6.38 -2.71
CA ASP A 88 28.80 -6.09 -2.14
C ASP A 88 29.78 -5.85 -3.30
N THR A 89 30.32 -4.63 -3.39
CA THR A 89 31.22 -4.21 -4.47
C THR A 89 32.69 -4.45 -4.18
N ASP A 90 33.06 -4.76 -2.93
CA ASP A 90 34.43 -5.10 -2.55
C ASP A 90 34.71 -6.58 -2.85
N ASN A 91 33.73 -7.46 -2.59
CA ASN A 91 33.79 -8.89 -2.90
C ASN A 91 33.10 -9.29 -4.23
N ASN A 92 32.38 -8.38 -4.88
CA ASN A 92 31.57 -8.61 -6.09
C ASN A 92 30.57 -9.78 -5.90
N LYS A 93 29.75 -9.70 -4.85
CA LYS A 93 28.76 -10.72 -4.44
C LYS A 93 27.38 -10.10 -4.25
N ILE A 94 26.32 -10.85 -4.53
CA ILE A 94 24.93 -10.45 -4.24
C ILE A 94 24.64 -10.90 -2.80
N VAL A 95 24.50 -9.96 -1.88
CA VAL A 95 24.26 -10.27 -0.46
C VAL A 95 22.76 -10.45 -0.16
N CYS A 96 21.89 -9.68 -0.83
CA CYS A 96 20.43 -9.79 -0.69
C CYS A 96 19.70 -9.63 -2.04
N GLU A 97 18.67 -10.44 -2.28
CA GLU A 97 17.69 -10.31 -3.37
C GLU A 97 16.30 -9.96 -2.79
N ILE A 98 15.79 -8.76 -3.11
CA ILE A 98 14.48 -8.27 -2.65
C ILE A 98 13.47 -8.34 -3.81
N TYR A 99 12.44 -9.16 -3.67
CA TYR A 99 11.35 -9.27 -4.62
C TYR A 99 10.27 -8.22 -4.32
N VAL A 100 10.12 -7.24 -5.21
CA VAL A 100 9.20 -6.11 -5.05
C VAL A 100 7.94 -6.31 -5.88
N TYR A 101 6.78 -6.29 -5.22
CA TYR A 101 5.47 -6.32 -5.84
C TYR A 101 4.80 -4.94 -5.70
N VAL A 102 4.60 -4.26 -6.83
CA VAL A 102 3.99 -2.92 -6.89
C VAL A 102 2.51 -3.05 -7.23
N ILE A 103 1.66 -2.66 -6.28
CA ILE A 103 0.21 -2.85 -6.31
C ILE A 103 -0.49 -1.57 -6.77
N TYR A 104 -1.44 -1.71 -7.69
CA TYR A 104 -2.36 -0.64 -8.07
C TYR A 104 -3.75 -0.92 -7.46
N PHE A 105 -4.54 0.13 -7.22
CA PHE A 105 -5.88 0.00 -6.66
C PHE A 105 -6.82 -0.81 -7.58
N ASN A 106 -7.21 -1.99 -7.11
CA ASN A 106 -7.98 -3.00 -7.82
C ASN A 106 -8.72 -3.88 -6.82
N SER A 107 -10.03 -4.09 -7.01
CA SER A 107 -10.83 -5.04 -6.21
C SER A 107 -12.14 -5.39 -6.93
N SER A 108 -12.66 -6.60 -6.74
CA SER A 108 -14.00 -7.00 -7.20
C SER A 108 -15.13 -6.80 -6.17
N GLU A 109 -14.83 -6.42 -4.92
CA GLU A 109 -15.85 -6.23 -3.88
C GLU A 109 -15.51 -5.12 -2.87
N ILE A 110 -15.55 -3.85 -3.30
CA ILE A 110 -15.54 -2.70 -2.38
C ILE A 110 -16.99 -2.31 -2.05
N ILE A 111 -17.33 -2.20 -0.76
CA ILE A 111 -18.65 -1.73 -0.31
C ILE A 111 -18.54 -0.29 0.22
N ASN A 112 -19.39 0.59 -0.27
CA ASN A 112 -19.57 1.93 0.29
C ASN A 112 -20.34 1.87 1.62
N TRP A 113 -19.68 2.22 2.73
CA TRP A 113 -20.29 2.36 4.06
C TRP A 113 -20.89 3.76 4.28
N GLY A 114 -20.73 4.67 3.31
CA GLY A 114 -21.30 6.01 3.33
C GLY A 114 -20.52 6.99 4.20
N ILE A 115 -21.21 8.07 4.62
CA ILE A 115 -20.66 9.16 5.42
C ILE A 115 -20.57 8.73 6.90
N PRO A 116 -19.37 8.65 7.51
CA PRO A 116 -19.22 8.15 8.87
C PRO A 116 -19.85 9.09 9.91
N LEU A 117 -20.29 8.49 11.02
CA LEU A 117 -20.74 9.20 12.21
C LEU A 117 -19.56 9.61 13.10
N GLU A 118 -19.83 10.31 14.20
CA GLU A 118 -18.81 10.65 15.20
C GLU A 118 -18.17 9.38 15.81
N GLY A 119 -16.85 9.40 16.01
CA GLY A 119 -16.11 8.27 16.60
C GLY A 119 -15.76 7.11 15.64
N HIS A 120 -16.25 7.11 14.40
CA HIS A 120 -15.89 6.10 13.38
C HIS A 120 -14.61 6.48 12.59
N PRO A 121 -13.91 5.52 11.96
CA PRO A 121 -12.84 5.83 11.02
C PRO A 121 -13.33 6.78 9.91
N GLY A 122 -12.50 7.76 9.52
CA GLY A 122 -12.88 8.80 8.56
C GLY A 122 -13.73 9.94 9.12
N SER A 123 -14.11 9.90 10.41
CA SER A 123 -14.78 11.01 11.08
C SER A 123 -13.85 12.23 11.26
N PRO A 124 -14.35 13.49 11.21
CA PRO A 124 -15.73 13.88 10.94
C PRO A 124 -16.14 13.58 9.48
N GLY A 125 -17.30 12.96 9.30
CA GLY A 125 -17.80 12.58 7.98
C GLY A 125 -18.18 13.76 7.08
N ILE A 126 -18.59 14.87 7.69
CA ILE A 126 -18.91 16.13 7.02
C ILE A 126 -18.16 17.26 7.74
N ILE A 127 -17.56 18.17 6.99
CA ILE A 127 -16.93 19.40 7.50
C ILE A 127 -17.58 20.56 6.76
N ILE A 128 -18.26 21.45 7.48
CA ILE A 128 -18.88 22.66 6.93
C ILE A 128 -18.39 23.87 7.71
N LYS A 129 -18.01 24.93 7.00
CA LYS A 129 -17.71 26.26 7.58
C LYS A 129 -18.52 27.32 6.84
N ALA A 130 -19.35 28.05 7.58
CA ALA A 130 -20.22 29.12 7.10
C ALA A 130 -20.31 30.24 8.15
N ILE A 131 -20.69 31.44 7.74
CA ILE A 131 -20.97 32.57 8.64
C ILE A 131 -22.40 32.46 9.20
N ASP A 132 -23.36 32.06 8.36
CA ASP A 132 -24.73 31.79 8.80
C ASP A 132 -24.83 30.40 9.45
N LEU A 133 -24.93 30.37 10.79
CA LEU A 133 -24.99 29.16 11.59
C LEU A 133 -26.26 28.30 11.36
N ARG A 134 -27.25 28.80 10.62
CA ARG A 134 -28.47 28.04 10.26
C ARG A 134 -28.23 27.05 9.12
N ILE A 135 -27.25 27.34 8.27
CA ILE A 135 -27.02 26.63 7.00
C ILE A 135 -26.24 25.31 7.14
N PRO A 136 -25.24 25.15 8.04
CA PRO A 136 -24.56 23.87 8.20
C PRO A 136 -25.48 22.67 8.55
N PRO A 137 -26.48 22.79 9.44
CA PRO A 137 -27.45 21.71 9.67
C PRO A 137 -28.29 21.36 8.45
N GLU A 138 -28.71 22.36 7.65
CA GLU A 138 -29.45 22.13 6.40
C GLU A 138 -28.56 21.35 5.40
N ILE A 139 -27.33 21.80 5.18
CA ILE A 139 -26.37 21.15 4.28
C ILE A 139 -26.05 19.72 4.73
N GLU A 140 -25.86 19.47 6.04
CA GLU A 140 -25.61 18.11 6.55
C GLU A 140 -26.80 17.17 6.27
N ILE A 141 -28.04 17.62 6.48
CA ILE A 141 -29.23 16.84 6.14
C ILE A 141 -29.25 16.56 4.64
N GLU A 142 -29.06 17.57 3.79
CA GLU A 142 -29.06 17.38 2.33
C GLU A 142 -27.99 16.40 1.85
N LEU A 143 -26.79 16.45 2.40
CA LEU A 143 -25.70 15.53 2.08
C LEU A 143 -26.02 14.09 2.48
N ARG A 144 -26.59 13.89 3.69
CA ARG A 144 -26.97 12.56 4.17
C ARG A 144 -28.16 11.98 3.41
N GLU A 145 -29.16 12.78 3.04
CA GLU A 145 -30.26 12.35 2.18
C GLU A 145 -29.80 12.02 0.75
N LYS A 146 -28.89 12.81 0.17
CA LYS A 146 -28.26 12.51 -1.14
C LYS A 146 -27.50 11.17 -1.15
N GLU A 147 -26.86 10.81 -0.04
CA GLU A 147 -26.01 9.62 0.05
C GLU A 147 -26.79 8.31 0.25
N LYS A 148 -27.96 8.33 0.90
CA LYS A 148 -28.76 7.13 1.23
C LYS A 148 -28.89 6.07 0.12
N PRO A 149 -29.11 6.41 -1.17
CA PRO A 149 -29.24 5.41 -2.24
C PRO A 149 -27.95 4.64 -2.56
N PHE A 150 -26.79 5.13 -2.11
CA PHE A 150 -25.46 4.59 -2.41
C PHE A 150 -24.82 3.87 -1.21
N ILE A 151 -25.42 3.94 -0.02
CA ILE A 151 -24.97 3.15 1.13
C ILE A 151 -25.22 1.66 0.84
N GLY A 152 -24.19 0.83 1.04
CA GLY A 152 -24.19 -0.58 0.67
C GLY A 152 -23.89 -0.85 -0.82
N ALA A 153 -23.65 0.20 -1.63
CA ALA A 153 -23.29 0.00 -3.04
C ALA A 153 -21.96 -0.77 -3.18
N THR A 154 -21.97 -1.81 -4.01
CA THR A 154 -20.77 -2.56 -4.39
C THR A 154 -20.09 -1.90 -5.58
N TYR A 155 -18.79 -1.68 -5.48
CA TYR A 155 -17.92 -1.19 -6.54
C TYR A 155 -16.94 -2.28 -6.96
N THR A 156 -16.63 -2.32 -8.25
CA THR A 156 -15.54 -3.12 -8.80
C THR A 156 -14.55 -2.20 -9.50
N PHE A 157 -13.26 -2.51 -9.43
CA PHE A 157 -12.14 -1.78 -10.02
C PHE A 157 -11.18 -2.78 -10.66
N ASN A 158 -11.06 -2.76 -11.99
CA ASN A 158 -10.16 -3.65 -12.72
C ASN A 158 -8.94 -2.87 -13.25
N GLN A 159 -7.74 -3.29 -12.85
CA GLN A 159 -6.46 -2.62 -13.18
C GLN A 159 -6.11 -2.67 -14.67
N GLU A 160 -6.38 -3.80 -15.33
CA GLU A 160 -5.97 -4.05 -16.72
C GLU A 160 -6.76 -3.20 -17.71
N THR A 161 -8.08 -3.15 -17.55
CA THR A 161 -8.99 -2.37 -18.41
C THR A 161 -9.18 -0.94 -17.95
N LYS A 162 -8.69 -0.58 -16.76
CA LYS A 162 -8.95 0.68 -16.03
C LYS A 162 -10.45 1.01 -15.92
N LYS A 163 -11.32 0.01 -15.97
CA LYS A 163 -12.77 0.14 -15.76
C LYS A 163 -13.14 0.01 -14.29
N PHE A 164 -14.18 0.74 -13.92
CA PHE A 164 -14.92 0.49 -12.68
C PHE A 164 -16.40 0.23 -12.99
N THR A 165 -17.08 -0.47 -12.08
CA THR A 165 -18.54 -0.47 -12.02
C THR A 165 -19.01 -0.17 -10.60
N MET A 166 -20.25 0.31 -10.48
CA MET A 166 -20.97 0.48 -9.22
C MET A 166 -22.38 -0.09 -9.37
N LYS A 167 -22.83 -0.86 -8.37
CA LYS A 167 -24.20 -1.40 -8.29
C LYS A 167 -24.79 -1.15 -6.90
N THR A 168 -26.05 -0.72 -6.87
CA THR A 168 -26.87 -0.61 -5.63
C THR A 168 -27.95 -1.70 -5.62
N ASP A 169 -28.45 -2.04 -4.43
CA ASP A 169 -29.65 -2.89 -4.28
C ASP A 169 -30.92 -2.25 -4.86
N SER A 170 -30.95 -0.91 -4.95
CA SER A 170 -32.03 -0.15 -5.61
C SER A 170 -32.02 -0.26 -7.15
N GLY A 171 -31.10 -1.02 -7.73
CA GLY A 171 -30.99 -1.24 -9.18
C GLY A 171 -30.24 -0.15 -9.95
N ILE A 172 -29.72 0.89 -9.27
CA ILE A 172 -28.79 1.83 -9.90
C ILE A 172 -27.51 1.06 -10.26
N PHE A 173 -27.15 1.10 -11.55
CA PHE A 173 -25.88 0.62 -12.08
C PHE A 173 -25.13 1.77 -12.77
N LYS A 174 -23.80 1.77 -12.64
CA LYS A 174 -22.87 2.64 -13.37
C LYS A 174 -21.67 1.82 -13.84
N GLU A 175 -21.17 2.14 -15.02
CA GLU A 175 -19.90 1.67 -15.55
C GLU A 175 -19.13 2.88 -16.09
N GLY A 176 -17.80 2.86 -15.92
CA GLY A 176 -16.94 3.93 -16.40
C GLY A 176 -15.47 3.54 -16.33
N THR A 177 -14.59 4.53 -16.45
CA THR A 177 -13.15 4.37 -16.21
C THR A 177 -12.73 5.08 -14.93
N TYR A 178 -11.58 4.69 -14.38
CA TYR A 178 -11.01 5.33 -13.19
C TYR A 178 -9.51 5.53 -13.30
N GLU A 179 -9.05 6.60 -12.65
CA GLU A 179 -7.63 6.89 -12.40
C GLU A 179 -7.40 6.94 -10.90
N TRP A 180 -6.32 6.34 -10.43
CA TRP A 180 -5.96 6.29 -9.01
C TRP A 180 -4.47 6.58 -8.81
N ASN A 181 -4.16 7.23 -7.70
CA ASN A 181 -2.85 7.22 -7.06
C ASN A 181 -3.07 7.26 -5.54
N ILE A 182 -2.02 7.06 -4.76
CA ILE A 182 -2.08 6.99 -3.29
C ILE A 182 -2.76 8.19 -2.58
N THR A 183 -2.93 9.33 -3.27
CA THR A 183 -3.60 10.53 -2.73
C THR A 183 -4.95 10.87 -3.37
N SER A 184 -5.36 10.22 -4.47
CA SER A 184 -6.65 10.54 -5.13
C SER A 184 -7.23 9.41 -5.98
N LEU A 185 -8.56 9.30 -5.98
CA LEU A 185 -9.35 8.49 -6.92
C LEU A 185 -10.19 9.41 -7.80
N THR A 186 -10.23 9.16 -9.11
CA THR A 186 -11.08 9.87 -10.06
C THR A 186 -11.94 8.86 -10.83
N LEU A 187 -13.25 9.07 -10.83
CA LEU A 187 -14.23 8.23 -11.55
C LEU A 187 -14.80 9.00 -12.75
N MET A 188 -14.89 8.35 -13.91
CA MET A 188 -15.35 8.96 -15.17
C MET A 188 -16.47 8.12 -15.78
N TYR A 189 -17.70 8.64 -15.76
CA TYR A 189 -18.93 7.94 -16.17
C TYR A 189 -20.08 8.95 -16.41
N ASP A 190 -21.11 8.60 -17.20
CA ASP A 190 -22.28 9.47 -17.50
C ASP A 190 -21.93 10.93 -17.88
N ASP A 191 -20.88 11.16 -18.68
CA ASP A 191 -20.33 12.50 -19.00
C ASP A 191 -19.89 13.34 -17.77
N LYS A 192 -19.68 12.70 -16.62
CA LYS A 192 -19.18 13.29 -15.37
C LYS A 192 -17.74 12.86 -15.08
N THR A 193 -17.09 13.66 -14.26
CA THR A 193 -15.82 13.32 -13.60
C THR A 193 -15.95 13.62 -12.10
N GLU A 194 -15.92 12.58 -11.27
CA GLU A 194 -15.95 12.72 -9.82
C GLU A 194 -14.56 12.46 -9.24
N LYS A 195 -13.93 13.50 -8.68
CA LYS A 195 -12.60 13.42 -8.07
C LYS A 195 -12.70 13.44 -6.56
N PHE A 196 -11.99 12.51 -5.93
CA PHE A 196 -11.87 12.35 -4.50
C PHE A 196 -10.41 12.45 -4.08
N GLY A 197 -10.12 13.11 -2.95
CA GLY A 197 -8.92 12.80 -2.18
C GLY A 197 -9.03 11.38 -1.63
N PHE A 198 -7.95 10.62 -1.61
CA PHE A 198 -7.91 9.22 -1.19
C PHE A 198 -6.90 9.03 -0.06
N LYS A 199 -7.22 8.14 0.89
CA LYS A 199 -6.29 7.65 1.92
C LYS A 199 -6.78 6.31 2.49
N PHE A 200 -5.86 5.51 3.00
CA PHE A 200 -6.20 4.30 3.78
C PHE A 200 -6.78 4.69 5.15
N ALA A 201 -7.71 3.89 5.66
CA ALA A 201 -8.41 4.14 6.92
C ALA A 201 -7.65 3.55 8.12
N THR A 202 -6.92 4.39 8.85
CA THR A 202 -6.24 3.99 10.09
C THR A 202 -7.21 3.33 11.07
N GLY A 203 -6.87 2.12 11.53
CA GLY A 203 -7.72 1.34 12.45
C GLY A 203 -8.81 0.50 11.79
N MET A 204 -8.88 0.43 10.46
CA MET A 204 -9.79 -0.47 9.72
C MET A 204 -9.00 -1.31 8.71
N SER A 205 -9.14 -2.64 8.78
CA SER A 205 -8.57 -3.54 7.76
C SER A 205 -9.26 -3.34 6.42
N HIS A 206 -8.45 -3.10 5.38
CA HIS A 206 -8.88 -2.80 4.00
C HIS A 206 -9.92 -1.64 3.90
N GLY A 207 -9.85 -0.67 4.81
CA GLY A 207 -10.67 0.53 4.75
C GLY A 207 -10.02 1.64 3.91
N TYR A 208 -10.84 2.37 3.16
CA TYR A 208 -10.46 3.56 2.39
C TYR A 208 -11.36 4.73 2.79
N ILE A 209 -10.81 5.95 2.78
CA ILE A 209 -11.56 7.18 3.02
C ILE A 209 -11.43 8.06 1.78
N LEU A 210 -12.57 8.35 1.15
CA LEU A 210 -12.67 9.18 -0.04
C LEU A 210 -13.20 10.56 0.38
N GLN A 211 -12.51 11.64 0.05
CA GLN A 211 -12.96 13.00 0.34
C GLN A 211 -13.42 13.73 -0.93
N SER A 212 -14.70 14.09 -1.00
CA SER A 212 -15.23 15.00 -2.03
C SER A 212 -15.26 16.44 -1.51
N ASP A 213 -14.89 17.40 -2.35
CA ASP A 213 -15.07 18.83 -2.10
C ASP A 213 -16.38 19.28 -2.75
N LYS A 214 -17.30 19.80 -1.94
CA LYS A 214 -18.61 20.33 -2.38
C LYS A 214 -18.72 21.84 -2.15
N THR A 215 -17.62 22.52 -1.77
CA THR A 215 -17.63 23.94 -1.37
C THR A 215 -18.28 24.82 -2.43
N SER A 216 -17.90 24.65 -3.71
CA SER A 216 -18.45 25.43 -4.83
C SER A 216 -19.93 25.14 -5.13
N GLU A 217 -20.38 23.89 -4.94
CA GLU A 217 -21.80 23.50 -5.11
C GLU A 217 -22.68 24.25 -4.10
N TYR A 218 -22.26 24.26 -2.84
CA TYR A 218 -23.02 24.87 -1.76
C TYR A 218 -22.86 26.38 -1.67
N GLN A 219 -21.72 26.95 -2.08
CA GLN A 219 -21.57 28.41 -2.28
C GLN A 219 -22.53 28.95 -3.34
N GLN A 220 -22.72 28.24 -4.46
CA GLN A 220 -23.68 28.64 -5.50
C GLN A 220 -25.14 28.52 -5.02
N ARG A 221 -25.42 27.52 -4.17
CA ARG A 221 -26.77 27.26 -3.66
C ARG A 221 -27.18 28.18 -2.50
N TYR A 222 -26.25 28.58 -1.65
CA TYR A 222 -26.47 29.41 -0.47
C TYR A 222 -25.51 30.62 -0.49
N PRO A 223 -25.64 31.56 -1.46
CA PRO A 223 -24.64 32.60 -1.72
C PRO A 223 -24.40 33.54 -0.53
N ASP A 224 -25.45 33.90 0.21
CA ASP A 224 -25.39 34.83 1.34
C ASP A 224 -24.90 34.17 2.65
N ALA A 225 -24.70 32.85 2.68
CA ALA A 225 -24.36 32.10 3.90
C ALA A 225 -22.91 32.25 4.36
N GLY A 226 -22.04 32.85 3.53
CA GLY A 226 -20.61 33.00 3.82
C GLY A 226 -19.87 31.66 3.95
N ILE A 227 -20.23 30.67 3.12
CA ILE A 227 -19.61 29.35 3.12
C ILE A 227 -18.16 29.44 2.65
N THR A 228 -17.22 28.90 3.43
CA THR A 228 -15.80 28.83 3.08
C THR A 228 -15.30 27.39 2.87
N GLU A 229 -16.04 26.39 3.34
CA GLU A 229 -15.68 24.97 3.18
C GLU A 229 -16.92 24.07 3.29
N VAL A 230 -17.04 23.11 2.36
CA VAL A 230 -17.88 21.91 2.51
C VAL A 230 -17.10 20.70 2.00
N LYS A 231 -16.61 19.86 2.92
CA LYS A 231 -15.96 18.57 2.60
C LYS A 231 -16.82 17.41 3.09
N VAL A 232 -16.81 16.31 2.34
CA VAL A 232 -17.49 15.07 2.70
C VAL A 232 -16.52 13.91 2.60
N ASN A 233 -16.31 13.22 3.71
CA ASN A 233 -15.57 11.97 3.77
C ASN A 233 -16.56 10.80 3.66
N TYR A 234 -16.29 9.86 2.75
CA TYR A 234 -17.01 8.59 2.60
C TYR A 234 -16.07 7.47 3.05
N VAL A 235 -16.60 6.48 3.77
CA VAL A 235 -15.86 5.26 4.11
C VAL A 235 -16.22 4.18 3.12
N TRP A 236 -15.22 3.65 2.43
CA TRP A 236 -15.34 2.43 1.63
C TRP A 236 -14.56 1.32 2.31
N LYS A 237 -15.04 0.08 2.23
CA LYS A 237 -14.33 -1.09 2.74
C LYS A 237 -14.16 -2.12 1.62
N ASP A 238 -12.95 -2.58 1.44
CA ASP A 238 -12.68 -3.79 0.67
C ASP A 238 -13.13 -5.04 1.43
N ASN A 239 -13.87 -5.92 0.75
CA ASN A 239 -14.16 -7.26 1.22
C ASN A 239 -13.23 -8.30 0.57
N GLU A 240 -12.48 -7.96 -0.49
CA GLU A 240 -11.47 -8.88 -1.00
C GLU A 240 -10.30 -9.02 -0.03
N ILE A 241 -10.04 -10.26 0.39
CA ILE A 241 -8.77 -10.64 1.00
C ILE A 241 -7.74 -10.65 -0.13
N ILE A 242 -6.91 -9.62 -0.20
CA ILE A 242 -5.89 -9.48 -1.26
C ILE A 242 -4.85 -10.60 -1.11
N GLN A 243 -5.02 -11.71 -1.83
CA GLN A 243 -4.09 -12.84 -1.82
C GLN A 243 -2.86 -12.56 -2.69
N LEU A 244 -1.93 -11.77 -2.15
CA LEU A 244 -0.61 -11.53 -2.72
C LEU A 244 0.26 -12.79 -2.59
N GLY A 245 0.30 -13.59 -3.65
CA GLY A 245 1.37 -14.57 -3.89
C GLY A 245 1.55 -15.68 -2.84
N GLY A 246 0.58 -15.90 -1.95
CA GLY A 246 0.65 -16.89 -0.87
C GLY A 246 1.02 -16.34 0.51
N LEU A 247 1.17 -15.02 0.67
CA LEU A 247 1.33 -14.37 1.97
C LEU A 247 -0.03 -13.88 2.49
N THR A 248 -0.48 -14.46 3.61
CA THR A 248 -1.64 -14.00 4.38
C THR A 248 -1.23 -13.02 5.46
N PHE A 249 -1.98 -11.91 5.59
CA PHE A 249 -1.97 -11.00 6.75
C PHE A 249 -3.13 -11.34 7.70
#